data_AF-A0A963WEK1-F1
#
_entry.id   AF-A0A963WEK1-F1
#
_cell.length_a   1.000
_cell.length_b   1.000
_cell.length_c   1.000
_cell.angle_alpha   90.00
_cell.angle_beta   90.00
_cell.angle_gamma   90.00
#
_symmetry.space_group_name_H-M   'P 1'
#
loop_
_entity.id
_entity.type
_entity.pdbx_description
1 polymer ?
#
loop_
_entity_poly.entity_id
_entity_poly.type
_entity_poly.pdbx_seq_one_letter_code
_entity_poly.pdbx_strand_id
1 'polypeptide(L)'
;EGNWITRAPSLKRKCILIAKVQDEGGHGLYLYSAAETLGTSREDMLDALHSGKAKYSSIFNYPTLNWADVGVIGWLVDGAAIMNQIPLCRCSYGPYARAMIRVCKEESFHQRQGYEALLVMMKGTQAQRDMVQDAVNRYWWKCLAMFGPSDKDSIHSSQGMKWGIKRISNDDLRQKFIDATVPQAKVLGVTL
;
A
#
# COMPACT_ATOMS: atom_id res chain seq x y z
N GLU A 1 4.57 -9.12 -3.22
CA GLU A 1 5.64 -9.54 -2.28
C GLU A 1 5.87 -11.05 -2.17
N GLY A 2 4.84 -11.90 -2.25
CA GLY A 2 4.98 -13.37 -2.14
C GLY A 2 6.07 -14.01 -3.02
N ASN A 3 6.35 -13.43 -4.19
CA ASN A 3 7.44 -13.79 -5.09
C ASN A 3 8.80 -13.91 -4.38
N TRP A 4 9.07 -13.10 -3.36
CA TRP A 4 10.38 -13.03 -2.68
C TRP A 4 10.45 -13.79 -1.35
N ILE A 5 9.38 -14.45 -0.89
CA ILE A 5 9.37 -15.19 0.39
C ILE A 5 10.49 -16.23 0.43
N THR A 6 10.64 -17.04 -0.61
CA THR A 6 11.66 -18.11 -0.65
C THR A 6 13.08 -17.57 -0.82
N ARG A 7 13.23 -16.32 -1.31
CA ARG A 7 14.49 -15.68 -1.72
C ARG A 7 14.95 -14.53 -0.82
N ALA A 8 14.26 -14.29 0.29
CA ALA A 8 14.65 -13.25 1.25
C ALA A 8 16.09 -13.48 1.76
N PRO A 9 16.93 -12.42 1.87
CA PRO A 9 18.37 -12.54 2.08
C PRO A 9 18.78 -12.93 3.50
N SER A 10 17.82 -13.01 4.43
CA SER A 10 18.06 -13.50 5.79
C SER A 10 16.79 -14.08 6.39
N LEU A 11 16.93 -14.96 7.39
CA LEU A 11 15.79 -15.52 8.12
C LEU A 11 14.96 -14.42 8.81
N LYS A 12 15.61 -13.41 9.39
CA LYS A 12 14.91 -12.25 9.98
C LYS A 12 13.99 -11.58 8.97
N ARG A 13 14.49 -11.26 7.77
CA ARG A 13 13.68 -10.60 6.73
C ARG A 13 12.63 -11.53 6.13
N LYS A 14 12.92 -12.83 6.05
CA LYS A 14 11.95 -13.85 5.63
C LYS A 14 10.76 -13.93 6.60
N CYS A 15 11.00 -14.00 7.91
CA CYS A 15 9.93 -14.06 8.91
C CYS A 15 9.06 -12.80 8.89
N ILE A 16 9.66 -11.62 8.78
CA ILE A 16 8.92 -10.35 8.65
C ILE A 16 8.02 -10.38 7.40
N LEU A 17 8.56 -10.81 6.25
CA LEU A 17 7.80 -10.85 5.01
C LEU A 17 6.64 -11.85 5.06
N ILE A 18 6.84 -13.02 5.69
CA ILE A 18 5.76 -14.00 5.90
C ILE A 18 4.67 -13.41 6.80
N ALA A 19 5.04 -12.75 7.90
CA ALA A 19 4.08 -12.10 8.79
C ALA A 19 3.27 -11.02 8.07
N LYS A 20 3.92 -10.15 7.27
CA LYS A 20 3.23 -9.14 6.45
C LYS A 20 2.21 -9.76 5.50
N VAL A 21 2.65 -10.75 4.70
CA VAL A 21 1.78 -11.40 3.71
C VAL A 21 0.64 -12.19 4.37
N GLN A 22 0.87 -12.75 5.56
CA GLN A 22 -0.17 -13.37 6.36
C GLN A 22 -1.24 -12.34 6.79
N ASP A 23 -0.81 -11.18 7.29
CA ASP A 23 -1.73 -10.11 7.70
C ASP A 23 -2.53 -9.57 6.53
N GLU A 24 -1.92 -9.41 5.34
CA GLU A 24 -2.64 -9.04 4.10
C GLU A 24 -3.78 -10.02 3.77
N GLY A 25 -3.56 -11.32 3.99
CA GLY A 25 -4.61 -12.33 3.88
C GLY A 25 -5.77 -12.09 4.86
N GLY A 26 -5.45 -11.74 6.11
CA GLY A 26 -6.42 -11.35 7.13
C GLY A 26 -7.18 -10.07 6.79
N HIS A 27 -6.48 -9.06 6.26
CA HIS A 27 -7.08 -7.78 5.84
C HIS A 27 -8.09 -7.99 4.72
N GLY A 28 -7.77 -8.85 3.75
CA GLY A 28 -8.71 -9.27 2.71
C GLY A 28 -9.99 -9.87 3.31
N LEU A 29 -9.87 -10.74 4.32
CA LEU A 29 -11.04 -11.31 5.01
C LEU A 29 -11.88 -10.23 5.72
N TYR A 30 -11.25 -9.28 6.41
CA TYR A 30 -11.99 -8.17 7.04
C TYR A 30 -12.75 -7.33 6.02
N LEU A 31 -12.15 -7.07 4.86
CA LEU A 31 -12.76 -6.31 3.77
C LEU A 31 -13.92 -7.05 3.12
N TYR A 32 -13.77 -8.34 2.85
CA TYR A 32 -14.88 -9.17 2.34
C TYR A 32 -16.04 -9.22 3.35
N SER A 33 -15.76 -9.47 4.63
CA SER A 33 -16.81 -9.46 5.66
C SER A 33 -17.51 -8.11 5.80
N ALA A 34 -16.79 -6.98 5.62
CA ALA A 34 -17.43 -5.67 5.61
C ALA A 34 -18.33 -5.48 4.37
N ALA A 35 -17.88 -5.92 3.20
CA ALA A 35 -18.66 -5.83 1.97
C ALA A 35 -19.90 -6.74 1.98
N GLU A 36 -19.82 -7.92 2.60
CA GLU A 36 -20.97 -8.84 2.74
C GLU A 36 -22.13 -8.20 3.51
N THR A 37 -21.86 -7.25 4.41
CA THR A 37 -22.92 -6.49 5.09
C THR A 37 -23.70 -5.52 4.19
N LEU A 38 -23.29 -5.36 2.92
CA LEU A 38 -24.02 -4.63 1.87
C LEU A 38 -24.85 -5.56 0.95
N GLY A 39 -24.89 -6.87 1.22
CA GLY A 39 -25.74 -7.83 0.52
C GLY A 39 -25.14 -8.48 -0.74
N THR A 40 -23.83 -8.44 -0.92
CA THR A 40 -23.10 -9.22 -1.94
C THR A 40 -22.32 -10.35 -1.27
N SER A 41 -22.14 -11.51 -1.92
CA SER A 41 -21.32 -12.58 -1.36
C SER A 41 -19.82 -12.38 -1.64
N ARG A 42 -18.95 -13.01 -0.83
CA ARG A 42 -17.52 -13.12 -1.13
C ARG A 42 -17.26 -13.79 -2.48
N GLU A 43 -18.02 -14.84 -2.79
CA GLU A 43 -17.93 -15.59 -4.03
C GLU A 43 -18.18 -14.68 -5.23
N ASP A 44 -19.27 -13.90 -5.22
CA ASP A 44 -19.60 -12.95 -6.30
C ASP A 44 -18.50 -11.89 -6.50
N MET A 45 -17.91 -11.41 -5.40
CA MET A 45 -16.82 -10.43 -5.46
C MET A 45 -15.53 -11.05 -6.04
N LEU A 46 -15.21 -12.30 -5.68
CA LEU A 46 -14.08 -13.03 -6.24
C LEU A 46 -14.28 -13.34 -7.72
N ASP A 47 -15.48 -13.74 -8.13
CA ASP A 47 -15.81 -13.98 -9.53
C ASP A 47 -15.73 -12.68 -10.35
N ALA A 48 -16.21 -11.57 -9.80
CA ALA A 48 -16.06 -10.26 -10.42
C ALA A 48 -14.57 -9.86 -10.57
N LEU A 49 -13.72 -10.17 -9.59
CA LEU A 49 -12.29 -9.94 -9.65
C LEU A 49 -11.62 -10.80 -10.74
N HIS A 50 -11.89 -12.10 -10.76
CA HIS A 50 -11.27 -13.05 -11.70
C HIS A 50 -11.73 -12.84 -13.15
N SER A 51 -12.98 -12.41 -13.35
CA SER A 51 -13.50 -12.04 -14.68
C SER A 51 -13.04 -10.66 -15.16
N GLY A 52 -12.37 -9.87 -14.31
CA GLY A 52 -11.94 -8.50 -14.62
C GLY A 52 -13.06 -7.45 -14.54
N LYS A 53 -14.26 -7.82 -14.08
CA LYS A 53 -15.38 -6.90 -13.85
C LYS A 53 -15.10 -5.95 -12.67
N ALA A 54 -14.45 -6.45 -11.62
CA ALA A 54 -13.96 -5.67 -10.48
C ALA A 54 -12.45 -5.42 -10.59
N LYS A 55 -12.01 -4.26 -10.10
CA LYS A 55 -10.60 -3.85 -10.11
C LYS A 55 -9.92 -4.15 -8.78
N TYR A 56 -8.60 -4.23 -8.83
CA TYR A 56 -7.70 -4.18 -7.68
C TYR A 56 -6.71 -3.02 -7.85
N SER A 57 -5.92 -2.72 -6.80
CA SER A 57 -4.98 -1.60 -6.84
C SER A 57 -3.98 -1.75 -7.99
N SER A 58 -3.77 -0.67 -8.75
CA SER A 58 -2.91 -0.65 -9.93
C SER A 58 -1.46 -1.04 -9.62
N ILE A 59 -0.99 -0.76 -8.39
CA ILE A 59 0.38 -1.02 -7.95
C ILE A 59 0.78 -2.50 -8.00
N PHE A 60 -0.19 -3.42 -7.90
CA PHE A 60 0.08 -4.86 -7.92
C PHE A 60 0.31 -5.43 -9.33
N ASN A 61 0.20 -4.61 -10.38
CA ASN A 61 0.55 -4.99 -11.75
C ASN A 61 2.06 -4.90 -12.05
N TYR A 62 2.86 -4.41 -11.10
CA TYR A 62 4.28 -4.18 -11.33
C TYR A 62 5.15 -5.29 -10.70
N PRO A 63 6.19 -5.77 -11.42
CA PRO A 63 6.97 -6.90 -10.96
C PRO A 63 7.94 -6.51 -9.83
N THR A 64 8.25 -7.51 -8.99
CA THR A 64 9.32 -7.44 -7.98
C THR A 64 10.58 -8.10 -8.55
N LEU A 65 11.47 -7.29 -9.11
CA LEU A 65 12.66 -7.70 -9.86
C LEU A 65 13.85 -8.03 -8.97
N ASN A 66 14.00 -7.34 -7.84
CA ASN A 66 15.08 -7.56 -6.88
C ASN A 66 14.58 -7.42 -5.42
N TRP A 67 15.44 -7.69 -4.45
CA TRP A 67 15.06 -7.64 -3.04
C TRP A 67 14.72 -6.23 -2.55
N ALA A 68 15.34 -5.18 -3.10
CA ALA A 68 15.01 -3.81 -2.70
C ALA A 68 13.56 -3.45 -3.03
N ASP A 69 12.95 -4.07 -4.05
CA ASP A 69 11.54 -3.88 -4.38
C ASP A 69 10.62 -4.27 -3.21
N VAL A 70 10.97 -5.30 -2.44
CA VAL A 70 10.19 -5.69 -1.25
C VAL A 70 10.26 -4.59 -0.19
N GLY A 71 11.45 -4.03 0.04
CA GLY A 71 11.62 -2.91 0.96
C GLY A 71 10.90 -1.65 0.49
N VAL A 72 10.94 -1.35 -0.81
CA VAL A 72 10.26 -0.19 -1.42
C VAL A 72 8.75 -0.36 -1.42
N ILE A 73 8.22 -1.57 -1.62
CA ILE A 73 6.79 -1.84 -1.45
C ILE A 73 6.40 -1.60 0.02
N GLY A 74 7.10 -2.22 0.96
CA GLY A 74 6.84 -2.01 2.38
C GLY A 74 6.97 -0.54 2.78
N TRP A 75 7.88 0.24 2.22
CA TRP A 75 8.02 1.65 2.57
C TRP A 75 7.04 2.58 1.85
N LEU A 76 7.12 2.63 0.51
CA LEU A 76 6.37 3.58 -0.32
C LEU A 76 4.93 3.11 -0.52
N VAL A 77 4.74 1.86 -0.95
CA VAL A 77 3.41 1.35 -1.33
C VAL A 77 2.50 1.23 -0.11
N ASP A 78 2.97 0.60 0.96
CA ASP A 78 2.20 0.56 2.21
C ASP A 78 2.04 1.97 2.81
N GLY A 79 3.06 2.84 2.68
CA GLY A 79 2.98 4.24 3.12
C GLY A 79 1.84 5.01 2.42
N ALA A 80 1.67 4.81 1.12
CA ALA A 80 0.57 5.39 0.36
C ALA A 80 -0.78 4.74 0.71
N ALA A 81 -0.81 3.41 0.92
CA ALA A 81 -1.99 2.71 1.38
C ALA A 81 -2.47 3.26 2.73
N ILE A 82 -1.59 3.37 3.72
CA ILE A 82 -1.89 3.93 5.04
C ILE A 82 -2.39 5.37 4.94
N MET A 83 -1.75 6.21 4.12
CA MET A 83 -2.21 7.59 3.91
C MET A 83 -3.64 7.65 3.36
N ASN A 84 -4.00 6.71 2.48
CA ASN A 84 -5.35 6.59 1.94
C ASN A 84 -6.35 5.94 2.92
N GLN A 85 -5.91 4.98 3.74
CA GLN A 85 -6.76 4.21 4.65
C GLN A 85 -7.09 4.95 5.95
N ILE A 86 -6.17 5.73 6.52
CA ILE A 86 -6.40 6.46 7.79
C ILE A 86 -7.67 7.33 7.73
N PRO A 87 -7.92 8.12 6.67
CA PRO A 87 -9.16 8.88 6.55
C PRO A 87 -10.41 7.99 6.49
N LEU A 88 -10.30 6.77 5.95
CA LEU A 88 -11.41 5.82 5.84
C LEU A 88 -11.83 5.20 7.19
N CYS A 89 -10.98 5.28 8.22
CA CYS A 89 -11.37 5.00 9.61
C CYS A 89 -12.51 5.90 10.12
N ARG A 90 -12.81 6.99 9.40
CA ARG A 90 -13.92 7.92 9.67
C ARG A 90 -14.90 8.04 8.50
N CYS A 91 -14.94 7.04 7.61
CA CYS A 91 -15.96 7.01 6.58
C CYS A 91 -17.36 6.77 7.17
N SER A 92 -18.40 7.12 6.43
CA SER A 92 -19.79 7.07 6.89
C SER A 92 -20.33 5.66 7.09
N TYR A 93 -19.72 4.63 6.49
CA TYR A 93 -20.17 3.25 6.61
C TYR A 93 -19.43 2.50 7.72
N GLY A 94 -20.14 2.23 8.83
CA GLY A 94 -19.57 1.69 10.06
C GLY A 94 -18.75 0.39 9.91
N PRO A 95 -19.23 -0.65 9.20
CA PRO A 95 -18.46 -1.87 8.97
C PRO A 95 -17.11 -1.60 8.30
N TYR A 96 -17.09 -0.73 7.27
CA TYR A 96 -15.87 -0.38 6.57
C TYR A 96 -14.91 0.43 7.44
N ALA A 97 -15.41 1.44 8.16
CA ALA A 97 -14.60 2.23 9.09
C ALA A 97 -13.92 1.36 10.16
N ARG A 98 -14.64 0.38 10.74
CA ARG A 98 -14.08 -0.55 11.74
C ARG A 98 -13.05 -1.53 11.17
N ALA A 99 -13.23 -1.98 9.93
CA ALA A 99 -12.22 -2.77 9.24
C ALA A 99 -10.94 -1.96 9.04
N MET A 100 -11.05 -0.71 8.57
CA MET A 100 -9.91 0.19 8.38
C MET A 100 -9.15 0.48 9.68
N ILE A 101 -9.83 0.58 10.83
CA ILE A 101 -9.16 0.75 12.13
C ILE A 101 -8.23 -0.44 12.45
N ARG A 102 -8.65 -1.68 12.12
CA ARG A 102 -7.82 -2.87 12.35
C ARG A 102 -6.66 -2.93 11.36
N VAL A 103 -6.97 -2.78 10.07
CA VAL A 103 -5.97 -2.77 8.98
C VAL A 103 -4.89 -1.73 9.25
N CYS A 104 -5.24 -0.46 9.54
CA CYS A 104 -4.27 0.60 9.79
C CYS A 104 -3.35 0.31 10.99
N LYS A 105 -3.86 -0.36 12.04
CA LYS A 105 -3.05 -0.70 13.22
C LYS A 105 -1.97 -1.71 12.87
N GLU A 106 -2.29 -2.68 12.03
CA GLU A 106 -1.39 -3.76 11.61
C GLU A 106 -0.41 -3.28 10.52
N GLU A 107 -0.90 -2.57 9.48
CA GLU A 107 -0.07 -2.11 8.36
C GLU A 107 1.04 -1.13 8.77
N SER A 108 0.79 -0.27 9.76
CA SER A 108 1.80 0.70 10.21
C SER A 108 3.10 0.05 10.73
N PHE A 109 3.00 -1.15 11.30
CA PHE A 109 4.15 -1.93 11.72
C PHE A 109 4.94 -2.42 10.50
N HIS A 110 4.27 -3.04 9.53
CA HIS A 110 4.91 -3.57 8.32
C HIS A 110 5.59 -2.47 7.49
N GLN A 111 4.95 -1.30 7.43
CA GLN A 111 5.51 -0.14 6.73
C GLN A 111 6.87 0.27 7.30
N ARG A 112 6.97 0.32 8.63
CA ARG A 112 8.24 0.58 9.33
C ARG A 112 9.28 -0.47 9.01
N GLN A 113 8.91 -1.75 9.00
CA GLN A 113 9.84 -2.85 8.71
C GLN A 113 10.40 -2.80 7.28
N GLY A 114 9.59 -2.35 6.32
CA GLY A 114 10.01 -2.08 4.94
C GLY A 114 11.07 -0.98 4.87
N TYR A 115 10.80 0.16 5.53
CA TYR A 115 11.77 1.26 5.62
C TYR A 115 13.09 0.84 6.29
N GLU A 116 13.02 0.08 7.38
CA GLU A 116 14.22 -0.46 8.03
C GLU A 116 15.03 -1.42 7.15
N ALA A 117 14.37 -2.18 6.26
CA ALA A 117 15.07 -3.04 5.31
C ALA A 117 15.94 -2.20 4.35
N LEU A 118 15.38 -1.11 3.85
CA LEU A 118 16.10 -0.19 2.97
C LEU A 118 17.23 0.53 3.71
N LEU A 119 17.02 0.99 4.95
CA LEU A 119 18.07 1.61 5.76
C LEU A 119 19.30 0.70 5.94
N VAL A 120 19.07 -0.61 6.14
CA VAL A 120 20.17 -1.58 6.24
C VAL A 120 20.93 -1.67 4.91
N MET A 121 20.22 -1.72 3.78
CA MET A 121 20.83 -1.78 2.45
C MET A 121 21.60 -0.50 2.10
N MET A 122 21.06 0.67 2.46
CA MET A 122 21.71 1.96 2.19
C MET A 122 23.00 2.17 2.99
N LYS A 123 23.15 1.49 4.13
CA LYS A 123 24.39 1.43 4.92
C LYS A 123 25.37 0.33 4.44
N GLY A 124 25.00 -0.39 3.39
CA GLY A 124 25.72 -1.55 2.89
C GLY A 124 26.72 -1.23 1.77
N THR A 125 26.85 -2.15 0.82
CA THR A 125 27.75 -2.00 -0.35
C THR A 125 27.17 -1.03 -1.38
N GLN A 126 28.00 -0.58 -2.34
CA GLN A 126 27.53 0.24 -3.45
C GLN A 126 26.43 -0.47 -4.25
N ALA A 127 26.60 -1.76 -4.54
CA ALA A 127 25.58 -2.55 -5.22
C ALA A 127 24.23 -2.59 -4.47
N GLN A 128 24.24 -2.58 -3.12
CA GLN A 128 23.01 -2.50 -2.34
C GLN A 128 22.35 -1.12 -2.43
N ARG A 129 23.15 -0.04 -2.39
CA ARG A 129 22.64 1.33 -2.59
C ARG A 129 22.02 1.52 -3.97
N ASP A 130 22.72 1.07 -5.01
CA ASP A 130 22.25 1.17 -6.40
C ASP A 130 20.95 0.38 -6.60
N MET A 131 20.84 -0.81 -5.98
CA MET A 131 19.63 -1.62 -6.01
C MET A 131 18.44 -0.91 -5.36
N VAL A 132 18.64 -0.21 -4.24
CA VAL A 132 17.60 0.60 -3.59
C VAL A 132 17.19 1.77 -4.49
N GLN A 133 18.15 2.51 -5.05
CA GLN A 133 17.84 3.64 -5.92
C GLN A 133 17.08 3.21 -7.17
N ASP A 134 17.47 2.09 -7.79
CA ASP A 134 16.74 1.51 -8.93
C ASP A 134 15.29 1.14 -8.57
N ALA A 135 15.09 0.50 -7.41
CA ALA A 135 13.75 0.17 -6.92
C ALA A 135 12.89 1.43 -6.69
N VAL A 136 13.46 2.47 -6.07
CA VAL A 136 12.77 3.75 -5.86
C VAL A 136 12.39 4.40 -7.19
N ASN A 137 13.31 4.49 -8.14
CA ASN A 137 13.06 5.05 -9.47
C ASN A 137 11.90 4.34 -10.17
N ARG A 138 11.84 3.01 -10.07
CA ARG A 138 10.78 2.22 -10.70
C ARG A 138 9.43 2.35 -10.00
N TYR A 139 9.36 2.63 -8.70
CA TYR A 139 8.11 2.60 -7.93
C TYR A 139 7.53 3.96 -7.59
N TRP A 140 8.33 5.04 -7.53
CA TRP A 140 7.89 6.35 -7.07
C TRP A 140 6.59 6.83 -7.75
N TRP A 141 6.58 6.96 -9.07
CA TRP A 141 5.41 7.42 -9.82
C TRP A 141 4.21 6.47 -9.74
N LYS A 142 4.47 5.17 -9.64
CA LYS A 142 3.42 4.15 -9.52
C LYS A 142 2.72 4.24 -8.16
N CYS A 143 3.49 4.55 -7.13
CA CYS A 143 2.99 4.82 -5.79
C CYS A 143 2.09 6.07 -5.78
N LEU A 144 2.51 7.16 -6.43
CA LEU A 144 1.67 8.36 -6.56
C LEU A 144 0.35 8.13 -7.32
N ALA A 145 0.33 7.17 -8.25
CA ALA A 145 -0.88 6.78 -8.97
C ALA A 145 -1.88 5.99 -8.10
N MET A 146 -1.49 5.48 -6.93
CA MET A 146 -2.39 4.77 -6.01
C MET A 146 -3.48 5.68 -5.44
N PHE A 147 -3.23 6.99 -5.34
CA PHE A 147 -4.22 7.97 -4.91
C PHE A 147 -5.31 8.23 -5.95
N GLY A 148 -5.25 7.59 -7.12
CA GLY A 148 -6.23 7.72 -8.18
C GLY A 148 -5.96 8.91 -9.11
N PRO A 149 -6.91 9.22 -10.02
CA PRO A 149 -6.79 10.34 -10.96
C PRO A 149 -6.80 11.69 -10.25
N SER A 150 -6.52 12.78 -10.99
CA SER A 150 -6.66 14.14 -10.48
C SER A 150 -8.09 14.40 -9.99
N ASP A 151 -8.26 15.39 -9.10
CA ASP A 151 -9.59 15.74 -8.60
C ASP A 151 -10.53 16.20 -9.73
N LYS A 152 -9.98 16.73 -10.83
CA LYS A 152 -10.73 17.14 -12.03
C LYS A 152 -11.27 15.96 -12.83
N ASP A 153 -10.56 14.83 -12.81
CA ASP A 153 -10.89 13.64 -13.62
C ASP A 153 -11.58 12.53 -12.79
N SER A 154 -11.79 12.77 -11.48
CA SER A 154 -12.29 11.77 -10.54
C SER A 154 -13.83 11.72 -10.51
N ILE A 155 -14.41 10.88 -11.38
CA ILE A 155 -15.87 10.75 -11.58
C ILE A 155 -16.67 10.32 -10.32
N HIS A 156 -16.02 9.72 -9.31
CA HIS A 156 -16.66 9.26 -8.08
C HIS A 156 -16.46 10.20 -6.88
N SER A 157 -15.57 11.20 -6.98
CA SER A 157 -15.18 12.01 -5.82
C SER A 157 -16.32 12.84 -5.25
N SER A 158 -17.07 13.54 -6.09
CA SER A 158 -18.18 14.40 -5.65
C SER A 158 -19.21 13.62 -4.83
N GLN A 159 -19.66 12.46 -5.34
CA GLN A 159 -20.64 11.63 -4.66
C GLN A 159 -20.06 10.97 -3.39
N GLY A 160 -18.83 10.45 -3.47
CA GLY A 160 -18.15 9.81 -2.34
C GLY A 160 -17.92 10.77 -1.17
N MET A 161 -17.59 12.03 -1.46
CA MET A 161 -17.43 13.07 -0.43
C MET A 161 -18.77 13.51 0.15
N LYS A 162 -19.80 13.71 -0.69
CA LYS A 162 -21.17 14.04 -0.23
C LYS A 162 -21.74 12.99 0.73
N TRP A 163 -21.48 11.70 0.46
CA TRP A 163 -21.90 10.60 1.33
C TRP A 163 -20.95 10.37 2.52
N GLY A 164 -19.85 11.11 2.62
CA GLY A 164 -18.87 10.92 3.69
C GLY A 164 -18.09 9.59 3.61
N ILE A 165 -18.11 8.91 2.46
CA ILE A 165 -17.31 7.72 2.18
C ILE A 165 -15.85 8.14 1.99
N LYS A 166 -15.62 9.13 1.12
CA LYS A 166 -14.32 9.75 0.88
C LYS A 166 -14.21 11.00 1.75
N ARG A 167 -13.13 11.11 2.52
CA ARG A 167 -12.95 12.20 3.51
C ARG A 167 -11.99 13.29 3.06
N ILE A 168 -11.05 12.96 2.18
CA ILE A 168 -10.00 13.83 1.67
C ILE A 168 -9.88 13.56 0.18
N SER A 169 -9.59 14.59 -0.64
CA SER A 169 -9.50 14.46 -2.09
C SER A 169 -8.31 13.59 -2.54
N ASN A 170 -8.27 13.21 -3.83
CA ASN A 170 -7.16 12.39 -4.33
C ASN A 170 -5.86 13.21 -4.32
N ASP A 171 -5.94 14.45 -4.81
CA ASP A 171 -4.77 15.33 -4.92
C ASP A 171 -4.25 15.75 -3.53
N ASP A 172 -5.14 16.03 -2.58
CA ASP A 172 -4.77 16.36 -1.20
C ASP A 172 -4.05 15.20 -0.50
N LEU A 173 -4.51 13.96 -0.69
CA LEU A 173 -3.84 12.79 -0.13
C LEU A 173 -2.48 12.54 -0.79
N ARG A 174 -2.41 12.70 -2.13
CA ARG A 174 -1.15 12.58 -2.87
C ARG A 174 -0.14 13.61 -2.39
N GLN A 175 -0.55 14.86 -2.20
CA GLN A 175 0.32 15.93 -1.70
C GLN A 175 0.82 15.62 -0.29
N LYS A 176 -0.07 15.23 0.63
CA LYS A 176 0.33 14.83 1.99
C LYS A 176 1.32 13.67 2.00
N PHE A 177 1.15 12.71 1.10
CA PHE A 177 2.10 11.61 0.95
C PHE A 177 3.46 12.11 0.47
N ILE A 178 3.51 13.01 -0.53
CA ILE A 178 4.76 13.61 -1.00
C ILE A 178 5.46 14.35 0.14
N ASP A 179 4.73 15.22 0.85
CA ASP A 179 5.26 16.04 1.95
C ASP A 179 5.83 15.18 3.09
N ALA A 180 5.18 14.05 3.39
CA ALA A 180 5.64 13.12 4.41
C ALA A 180 6.82 12.24 3.95
N THR A 181 6.89 11.90 2.66
CA THR A 181 7.83 10.89 2.13
C THR A 181 9.14 11.49 1.64
N VAL A 182 9.13 12.72 1.11
CA VAL A 182 10.37 13.40 0.68
C VAL A 182 11.39 13.52 1.82
N PRO A 183 11.02 13.91 3.07
CA PRO A 183 11.96 13.88 4.19
C PRO A 183 12.50 12.48 4.50
N GLN A 184 11.68 11.44 4.36
CA GLN A 184 12.11 10.05 4.57
C GLN A 184 13.14 9.63 3.51
N ALA A 185 12.94 9.99 2.24
CA ALA A 185 13.92 9.74 1.18
C ALA A 185 15.27 10.42 1.45
N LYS A 186 15.25 11.66 1.96
CA LYS A 186 16.47 12.38 2.38
C LYS A 186 17.23 11.64 3.48
N VAL A 187 16.51 11.13 4.49
CA VAL A 187 17.11 10.34 5.59
C VAL A 187 17.65 9.01 5.07
N LEU A 188 16.94 8.36 4.16
CA LEU A 188 17.34 7.10 3.55
C LEU A 188 18.58 7.27 2.64
N GLY A 189 18.78 8.47 2.08
CA GLY A 189 19.89 8.79 1.19
C GLY A 189 19.60 8.47 -0.28
N VAL A 190 18.33 8.56 -0.70
CA VAL A 190 17.88 8.29 -2.08
C VAL A 190 17.28 9.54 -2.73
N THR A 191 17.23 9.56 -4.06
CA THR A 191 16.55 10.58 -4.86
C THR A 191 15.17 10.10 -5.31
N LEU A 192 14.20 11.02 -5.44
CA LEU A 192 12.83 10.79 -5.91
C LEU A 192 12.58 11.51 -7.24
#